data_AF-A0A314XLD7-F1
#
_entry.id   AF-A0A314XLD7-F1
#
_cell.length_a   1.000
_cell.length_b   1.000
_cell.length_c   1.000
_cell.angle_alpha   90.00
_cell.angle_beta   90.00
_cell.angle_gamma   90.00
#
_symmetry.space_group_name_H-M   'P 1'
#
loop_
_entity.id
_entity.type
_entity.pdbx_description
1 polymer ?
#
loop_
_entity_poly.entity_id
_entity_poly.type
_entity_poly.pdbx_seq_one_letter_code
_entity_poly.pdbx_strand_id
1 'polypeptide(L)'
;MEVLASSATASSCPHFVISNLYKNPNSASMAATPQVLQRKYAPVRIVEARAKAPLMCLKITSLKRPINYGNTDRAWLLPICRLNQSFFSQCSLFSVRYSKLKKKLRLKKYAGSLHKVISCSEKIGRHAFVRFVVGLMVVMSVSVSVSESPSWALTEENLLFLEAWRMIDRAYVDKSFNGQSWFRYRENALRNEPMNTREETYMAIKKMLATLEDPFTRFLEPEKLKSLRSGTQGALTGIGLSIGYPTKFDGSPAGLVVISASPGGPANRAGILSGDVILAIDDTSTETMGIYDAAERLQGSEGSSVKLTVRSGPEIKHLDLMREKVSLNPVTSRLCSVPASGKDSLRIGYIKLTSFNQNASGAVKEAINTLRSNNVNAFVLDLRDNSGGLFPEGIEIAKIWLDKGVIVYICDSRGVRDIYDTDGSKAVAPSEPLAVLVNKGTASASEILAGALKDNKRAVLFGEPTFGKGKIQSVFELSDGSGLVVTVARYETPAHTDIDKV
;
A
#
# COMPACT_ATOMS: atom_id res chain seq x y z
N MET A 1 14.46 -11.05 66.54
CA MET A 1 15.76 -11.75 66.56
C MET A 1 16.56 -11.15 65.41
N GLU A 2 17.29 -10.05 65.67
CA GLU A 2 18.76 -10.06 65.90
C GLU A 2 19.48 -10.51 64.62
N VAL A 3 20.28 -9.70 63.92
CA VAL A 3 21.61 -9.19 64.33
C VAL A 3 22.11 -8.09 63.34
N LEU A 4 22.60 -6.97 63.90
CA LEU A 4 23.77 -6.10 63.60
C LEU A 4 24.29 -5.92 62.15
N ALA A 5 24.37 -4.67 61.64
CA ALA A 5 25.57 -3.77 61.55
C ALA A 5 26.48 -4.07 60.32
N SER A 6 27.21 -3.17 59.65
CA SER A 6 27.48 -1.73 59.70
C SER A 6 28.04 -1.28 58.33
N SER A 7 27.78 -0.01 57.97
CA SER A 7 28.73 1.01 57.49
C SER A 7 29.65 0.83 56.26
N ALA A 8 29.82 1.99 55.59
CA ALA A 8 30.99 2.51 54.87
C ALA A 8 30.90 2.66 53.34
N THR A 9 30.96 3.94 52.98
CA THR A 9 31.20 4.61 51.69
C THR A 9 32.56 4.30 51.06
N ALA A 10 32.64 4.20 49.72
CA ALA A 10 33.57 4.97 48.86
C ALA A 10 33.64 4.43 47.41
N SER A 11 33.43 5.34 46.45
CA SER A 11 34.26 5.61 45.25
C SER A 11 35.10 4.46 44.65
N SER A 12 34.87 4.14 43.36
CA SER A 12 35.89 4.29 42.29
C SER A 12 35.39 3.77 40.92
N CYS A 13 35.78 4.50 39.87
CA CYS A 13 35.62 4.16 38.45
C CYS A 13 36.51 2.97 38.03
N PRO A 14 36.24 2.33 36.88
CA PRO A 14 37.29 1.70 36.10
C PRO A 14 37.54 2.43 34.77
N HIS A 15 38.79 2.83 34.60
CA HIS A 15 39.45 3.11 33.32
C HIS A 15 39.43 1.87 32.41
N PHE A 16 39.27 2.07 31.10
CA PHE A 16 39.69 1.09 30.09
C PHE A 16 40.80 1.66 29.21
N VAL A 17 41.79 0.81 28.98
CA VAL A 17 43.14 1.07 28.48
C VAL A 17 43.19 0.95 26.96
N ILE A 18 43.97 1.86 26.36
CA ILE A 18 44.36 1.91 24.94
C ILE A 18 45.39 0.79 24.66
N SER A 19 45.22 0.06 23.55
CA SER A 19 46.32 -0.70 22.94
C SER A 19 46.47 -0.34 21.47
N ASN A 20 47.65 0.21 21.16
CA ASN A 20 48.18 0.46 19.82
C ASN A 20 48.74 -0.85 19.25
N LEU A 21 48.44 -1.16 17.99
CA LEU A 21 49.27 -2.05 17.17
C LEU A 21 49.44 -1.44 15.77
N TYR A 22 50.65 -0.94 15.55
CA TYR A 22 51.25 -0.60 14.27
C TYR A 22 51.45 -1.86 13.41
N LYS A 23 51.13 -1.79 12.11
CA LYS A 23 51.93 -2.39 11.03
C LYS A 23 51.50 -1.86 9.66
N ASN A 24 52.41 -1.11 9.05
CA ASN A 24 52.46 -0.77 7.62
C ASN A 24 53.22 -1.89 6.89
N PRO A 25 53.01 -2.10 5.57
CA PRO A 25 54.01 -1.55 4.64
C PRO A 25 53.46 -1.03 3.29
N ASN A 26 54.07 0.09 2.85
CA ASN A 26 54.53 0.49 1.50
C ASN A 26 54.30 -0.50 0.33
N SER A 27 54.18 -0.14 -0.94
CA SER A 27 54.03 1.10 -1.73
C SER A 27 54.18 0.63 -3.19
N ALA A 28 53.33 1.06 -4.13
CA ALA A 28 53.70 1.07 -5.55
C ALA A 28 52.86 2.11 -6.32
N SER A 29 53.59 3.06 -6.88
CA SER A 29 53.18 4.15 -7.76
C SER A 29 52.50 3.70 -9.04
N MET A 30 51.57 4.50 -9.56
CA MET A 30 51.65 4.98 -10.94
C MET A 30 50.75 6.20 -11.16
N ALA A 31 51.36 7.27 -11.67
CA ALA A 31 50.74 8.51 -12.09
C ALA A 31 50.15 8.36 -13.50
N ALA A 32 49.04 9.03 -13.78
CA ALA A 32 48.68 9.53 -15.11
C ALA A 32 47.56 10.57 -15.02
N THR A 33 47.93 11.85 -15.17
CA THR A 33 47.08 12.90 -15.71
C THR A 33 46.80 12.61 -17.20
N PRO A 34 45.66 13.08 -17.74
CA PRO A 34 45.81 14.11 -18.75
C PRO A 34 44.78 15.24 -18.68
N GLN A 35 45.21 16.38 -19.18
CA GLN A 35 44.50 17.64 -19.33
C GLN A 35 43.92 17.77 -20.75
N VAL A 36 42.75 18.43 -20.83
CA VAL A 36 42.21 19.27 -21.92
C VAL A 36 41.53 18.61 -23.13
N LEU A 37 40.22 18.87 -23.26
CA LEU A 37 39.63 19.43 -24.49
C LEU A 37 38.36 20.23 -24.18
N GLN A 38 38.41 21.53 -24.46
CA GLN A 38 37.30 22.48 -24.38
C GLN A 38 36.28 22.22 -25.50
N ARG A 39 34.98 22.35 -25.18
CA ARG A 39 33.97 22.77 -26.17
C ARG A 39 33.12 23.90 -25.61
N LYS A 40 33.26 25.06 -26.25
CA LYS A 40 32.49 26.28 -26.05
C LYS A 40 31.05 26.09 -26.54
N TYR A 41 30.06 26.52 -25.77
CA TYR A 41 28.81 27.05 -26.30
C TYR A 41 28.43 28.33 -25.54
N ALA A 42 28.10 29.36 -26.32
CA ALA A 42 27.87 30.73 -25.89
C ALA A 42 26.49 30.93 -25.24
N PRO A 43 26.32 31.97 -24.41
CA PRO A 43 25.03 32.33 -23.81
C PRO A 43 24.22 33.25 -24.75
N VAL A 44 22.93 32.98 -24.88
CA VAL A 44 21.96 33.88 -25.52
C VAL A 44 21.48 34.90 -24.48
N ARG A 45 21.80 36.17 -24.72
CA ARG A 45 21.19 37.34 -24.10
C ARG A 45 19.82 37.58 -24.74
N ILE A 46 18.76 37.73 -23.93
CA ILE A 46 17.62 38.57 -24.31
C ILE A 46 17.30 39.53 -23.14
N VAL A 47 17.43 40.79 -23.51
CA VAL A 47 17.14 42.09 -22.92
C VAL A 47 15.98 42.17 -21.91
N GLU A 48 16.25 42.84 -20.78
CA GLU A 48 15.28 43.42 -19.85
C GLU A 48 14.50 44.59 -20.50
N ALA A 49 13.20 44.69 -20.23
CA ALA A 49 12.49 45.97 -20.24
C ALA A 49 11.61 46.07 -18.98
N ARG A 50 12.00 46.97 -18.07
CA ARG A 50 11.20 47.44 -16.94
C ARG A 50 10.11 48.40 -17.42
N ALA A 51 8.90 48.27 -16.89
CA ALA A 51 7.98 49.39 -16.69
C ALA A 51 7.01 49.09 -15.52
N LYS A 52 6.60 50.17 -14.86
CA LYS A 52 6.07 50.27 -13.49
C LYS A 52 4.59 49.85 -13.34
N ALA A 53 4.24 49.52 -12.10
CA ALA A 53 2.89 49.31 -11.50
C ALA A 53 1.97 50.58 -11.62
N PRO A 54 0.66 50.62 -11.19
CA PRO A 54 0.04 49.82 -10.12
C PRO A 54 -1.47 49.40 -10.25
N LEU A 55 -1.87 48.52 -9.31
CA LEU A 55 -3.18 48.30 -8.64
C LEU A 55 -4.51 48.75 -9.30
N MET A 56 -5.45 47.80 -9.45
CA MET A 56 -6.81 47.93 -8.87
C MET A 56 -7.59 46.61 -8.82
N CYS A 57 -8.15 46.31 -7.65
CA CYS A 57 -9.19 45.29 -7.42
C CYS A 57 -10.52 45.70 -8.05
N LEU A 58 -11.27 44.75 -8.61
CA LEU A 58 -12.74 44.85 -8.65
C LEU A 58 -13.40 43.46 -8.69
N LYS A 59 -14.09 43.16 -7.58
CA LYS A 59 -15.15 42.17 -7.42
C LYS A 59 -16.28 42.46 -8.43
N ILE A 60 -16.83 41.43 -9.07
CA ILE A 60 -18.21 41.47 -9.56
C ILE A 60 -18.95 40.26 -9.01
N THR A 61 -19.94 40.57 -8.18
CA THR A 61 -21.00 39.73 -7.65
C THR A 61 -22.13 39.52 -8.66
N SER A 62 -22.66 38.30 -8.68
CA SER A 62 -24.10 37.95 -8.73
C SER A 62 -25.04 38.72 -9.67
N LEU A 63 -25.65 37.99 -10.61
CA LEU A 63 -27.07 38.19 -10.93
C LEU A 63 -27.74 36.88 -11.36
N LYS A 64 -28.62 36.38 -10.48
CA LYS A 64 -29.72 35.45 -10.79
C LYS A 64 -30.85 36.25 -11.48
N ARG A 65 -31.52 35.66 -12.47
CA ARG A 65 -32.98 35.42 -12.43
C ARG A 65 -33.47 34.51 -13.58
N PRO A 66 -34.59 33.78 -13.36
CA PRO A 66 -35.06 32.65 -14.17
C PRO A 66 -36.28 32.99 -15.05
N ILE A 67 -36.60 32.16 -16.04
CA ILE A 67 -37.94 32.11 -16.68
C ILE A 67 -38.36 30.65 -16.93
N ASN A 68 -39.67 30.43 -16.74
CA ASN A 68 -40.45 29.20 -16.58
C ASN A 68 -40.89 28.49 -17.88
N TYR A 69 -41.19 27.19 -17.70
CA TYR A 69 -42.26 26.33 -18.27
C TYR A 69 -42.60 26.31 -19.77
N GLY A 70 -42.72 25.09 -20.31
CA GLY A 70 -43.52 24.79 -21.51
C GLY A 70 -43.35 23.35 -22.01
N ASN A 71 -44.26 22.46 -21.60
CA ASN A 71 -44.44 21.08 -22.08
C ASN A 71 -45.14 21.09 -23.45
N THR A 72 -44.76 20.21 -24.41
CA THR A 72 -45.64 19.50 -25.39
C THR A 72 -44.85 18.76 -26.49
N ASP A 73 -44.97 17.44 -26.48
CA ASP A 73 -45.36 16.52 -27.57
C ASP A 73 -44.83 16.58 -29.03
N ARG A 74 -44.55 15.35 -29.50
CA ARG A 74 -44.69 14.76 -30.86
C ARG A 74 -43.53 14.80 -31.86
N ALA A 75 -42.91 13.62 -31.95
CA ALA A 75 -42.56 12.85 -33.15
C ALA A 75 -42.94 13.43 -34.53
N TRP A 76 -41.96 13.48 -35.42
CA TRP A 76 -42.13 13.31 -36.87
C TRP A 76 -40.94 12.55 -37.47
N LEU A 77 -41.29 11.58 -38.32
CA LEU A 77 -40.45 10.67 -39.10
C LEU A 77 -40.72 10.96 -40.59
N LEU A 78 -39.72 10.64 -41.45
CA LEU A 78 -39.74 10.40 -42.92
C LEU A 78 -39.64 11.62 -43.87
N PRO A 79 -39.35 11.46 -45.20
CA PRO A 79 -39.11 10.25 -46.05
C PRO A 79 -37.82 10.31 -46.94
N ILE A 80 -37.18 9.22 -47.40
CA ILE A 80 -37.42 8.27 -48.53
C ILE A 80 -37.49 8.88 -49.97
N CYS A 81 -36.57 8.44 -50.84
CA CYS A 81 -36.75 8.16 -52.29
C CYS A 81 -36.09 6.79 -52.58
N ARG A 82 -36.83 5.67 -52.72
CA ARG A 82 -37.34 5.00 -53.96
C ARG A 82 -36.25 4.63 -55.00
N LEU A 83 -35.88 3.33 -55.11
CA LEU A 83 -36.32 2.28 -56.08
C LEU A 83 -35.63 2.41 -57.47
N ASN A 84 -35.10 1.40 -58.17
CA ASN A 84 -35.38 -0.04 -58.21
C ASN A 84 -34.29 -0.84 -59.01
N GLN A 85 -34.17 -2.14 -58.71
CA GLN A 85 -33.84 -3.32 -59.56
C GLN A 85 -32.68 -3.35 -60.59
N SER A 86 -31.75 -4.29 -60.42
CA SER A 86 -31.64 -5.50 -61.27
C SER A 86 -30.62 -6.52 -60.73
N PHE A 87 -30.87 -7.78 -61.07
CA PHE A 87 -30.34 -9.03 -60.51
C PHE A 87 -29.26 -9.62 -61.44
N PHE A 88 -28.43 -10.51 -60.89
CA PHE A 88 -27.45 -11.43 -61.52
C PHE A 88 -26.12 -10.85 -62.05
N SER A 89 -25.00 -11.20 -61.38
CA SER A 89 -24.08 -12.24 -61.89
C SER A 89 -22.89 -12.49 -60.94
N GLN A 90 -22.75 -13.76 -60.54
CA GLN A 90 -21.52 -14.51 -60.28
C GLN A 90 -20.65 -14.21 -59.04
N CYS A 91 -20.88 -15.05 -58.03
CA CYS A 91 -19.87 -15.51 -57.07
C CYS A 91 -18.87 -16.46 -57.74
N SER A 92 -17.57 -16.17 -57.61
CA SER A 92 -16.40 -17.08 -57.54
C SER A 92 -15.18 -16.14 -57.42
N LEU A 93 -14.17 -16.23 -56.57
CA LEU A 93 -13.50 -17.28 -55.81
C LEU A 93 -12.64 -16.59 -54.75
N PHE A 94 -12.66 -17.05 -53.50
CA PHE A 94 -11.49 -17.00 -52.62
C PHE A 94 -11.54 -18.20 -51.67
N SER A 95 -10.69 -19.19 -51.89
CA SER A 95 -9.85 -19.75 -50.82
C SER A 95 -8.93 -20.85 -51.36
N VAL A 96 -7.64 -20.54 -51.36
CA VAL A 96 -6.52 -21.48 -51.37
C VAL A 96 -5.44 -20.79 -50.52
N ARG A 97 -4.71 -21.38 -49.58
CA ARG A 97 -4.67 -22.68 -48.90
C ARG A 97 -3.45 -22.55 -47.97
N TYR A 98 -3.49 -23.06 -46.74
CA TYR A 98 -2.25 -23.29 -45.98
C TYR A 98 -2.13 -24.77 -45.65
N SER A 99 -1.11 -25.40 -46.25
CA SER A 99 -0.38 -26.58 -45.76
C SER A 99 -1.18 -27.90 -45.60
N LYS A 100 -0.65 -29.10 -45.77
CA LYS A 100 0.72 -29.60 -45.74
C LYS A 100 0.74 -30.96 -46.47
N LEU A 101 1.74 -31.17 -47.30
CA LEU A 101 2.30 -32.47 -47.72
C LEU A 101 2.43 -33.41 -46.50
N LYS A 102 2.38 -34.75 -46.53
CA LYS A 102 2.34 -35.80 -47.55
C LYS A 102 2.19 -37.12 -46.77
N LYS A 103 1.30 -38.03 -47.15
CA LYS A 103 1.59 -39.48 -47.29
C LYS A 103 0.33 -40.27 -47.68
N LYS A 104 0.49 -41.05 -48.74
CA LYS A 104 -0.47 -41.98 -49.33
C LYS A 104 -1.04 -42.92 -48.28
N LEU A 105 -2.37 -42.94 -48.14
CA LEU A 105 -3.09 -44.11 -47.65
C LEU A 105 -4.27 -44.40 -48.56
N ARG A 106 -4.37 -45.67 -48.94
CA ARG A 106 -5.42 -46.28 -49.76
C ARG A 106 -6.78 -46.09 -49.07
N LEU A 107 -7.62 -45.21 -49.61
CA LEU A 107 -9.04 -45.12 -49.28
C LEU A 107 -9.89 -45.31 -50.55
N LYS A 108 -9.61 -46.40 -51.27
CA LYS A 108 -10.43 -46.88 -52.41
C LYS A 108 -11.59 -47.78 -51.96
N LYS A 109 -11.94 -47.82 -50.67
CA LYS A 109 -12.94 -48.75 -50.09
C LYS A 109 -14.26 -48.12 -49.63
N TYR A 110 -14.40 -46.79 -49.58
CA TYR A 110 -15.63 -46.14 -49.09
C TYR A 110 -16.48 -45.44 -50.17
N ALA A 111 -15.94 -45.21 -51.37
CA ALA A 111 -16.71 -44.64 -52.48
C ALA A 111 -17.71 -45.64 -53.11
N GLY A 112 -17.47 -46.95 -52.98
CA GLY A 112 -18.39 -47.98 -53.47
C GLY A 112 -19.65 -48.17 -52.59
N SER A 113 -19.65 -47.65 -51.35
CA SER A 113 -20.78 -47.84 -50.43
C SER A 113 -21.86 -46.77 -50.59
N LEU A 114 -21.49 -45.52 -50.93
CA LEU A 114 -22.46 -44.44 -51.15
C LEU A 114 -23.31 -44.66 -52.41
N HIS A 115 -22.71 -45.20 -53.47
CA HIS A 115 -23.42 -45.48 -54.72
C HIS A 115 -24.43 -46.63 -54.57
N LYS A 116 -24.17 -47.58 -53.65
CA LYS A 116 -25.07 -48.69 -53.30
C LYS A 116 -26.27 -48.25 -52.46
N VAL A 117 -26.10 -47.22 -51.62
CA VAL A 117 -27.21 -46.65 -50.83
C VAL A 117 -28.14 -45.81 -51.72
N ILE A 118 -27.58 -45.09 -52.69
CA ILE A 118 -28.37 -44.31 -53.66
C ILE A 118 -29.10 -45.23 -54.65
N SER A 119 -28.50 -46.35 -55.09
CA SER A 119 -29.19 -47.33 -55.94
C SER A 119 -30.20 -48.21 -55.19
N CYS A 120 -30.18 -48.22 -53.86
CA CYS A 120 -31.17 -48.94 -53.04
C CYS A 120 -32.43 -48.09 -52.74
N SER A 121 -32.40 -46.79 -53.08
CA SER A 121 -33.50 -45.85 -52.94
C SER A 121 -34.61 -46.05 -54.00
N GLU A 122 -34.28 -46.60 -55.17
CA GLU A 122 -35.25 -46.83 -56.25
C GLU A 122 -36.21 -48.02 -56.02
N LYS A 123 -36.01 -48.81 -54.95
CA LYS A 123 -36.89 -49.93 -54.58
C LYS A 123 -37.61 -49.77 -53.24
N ILE A 124 -37.40 -48.66 -52.54
CA ILE A 124 -38.08 -48.36 -51.27
C ILE A 124 -39.11 -47.27 -51.58
N GLY A 125 -40.39 -47.66 -51.58
CA GLY A 125 -41.49 -46.79 -51.95
C GLY A 125 -41.39 -45.41 -51.29
N ARG A 126 -41.71 -44.35 -52.04
CA ARG A 126 -41.59 -42.93 -51.67
C ARG A 126 -42.11 -42.63 -50.25
N HIS A 127 -43.10 -43.38 -49.77
CA HIS A 127 -43.66 -43.28 -48.42
C HIS A 127 -42.73 -43.77 -47.29
N ALA A 128 -41.91 -44.80 -47.51
CA ALA A 128 -40.99 -45.32 -46.51
C ALA A 128 -39.77 -44.41 -46.33
N PHE A 129 -39.26 -43.82 -47.42
CA PHE A 129 -38.20 -42.82 -47.35
C PHE A 129 -38.66 -41.54 -46.65
N VAL A 130 -39.87 -41.04 -46.97
CA VAL A 130 -40.45 -39.87 -46.29
C VAL A 130 -40.67 -40.14 -44.80
N ARG A 131 -41.16 -41.33 -44.41
CA ARG A 131 -41.32 -41.70 -43.00
C ARG A 131 -39.98 -41.78 -42.24
N PHE A 132 -38.93 -42.26 -42.89
CA PHE A 132 -37.59 -42.31 -42.30
C PHE A 132 -37.01 -40.90 -42.10
N VAL A 133 -37.15 -40.02 -43.10
CA VAL A 133 -36.68 -38.62 -43.00
C VAL A 133 -37.48 -37.83 -41.97
N VAL A 134 -38.81 -38.00 -41.93
CA VAL A 134 -39.67 -37.38 -40.90
C VAL A 134 -39.33 -37.92 -39.51
N GLY A 135 -39.10 -39.23 -39.38
CA GLY A 135 -38.65 -39.84 -38.12
C GLY A 135 -37.30 -39.29 -37.66
N LEU A 136 -36.34 -39.13 -38.58
CA LEU A 136 -35.03 -38.55 -38.27
C LEU A 136 -35.13 -37.07 -37.89
N MET A 137 -36.02 -36.31 -38.55
CA MET A 137 -36.28 -34.92 -38.21
C MET A 137 -36.99 -34.77 -36.86
N VAL A 138 -37.91 -35.69 -36.50
CA VAL A 138 -38.53 -35.75 -35.17
C VAL A 138 -37.50 -36.11 -34.10
N VAL A 139 -36.62 -37.09 -34.36
CA VAL A 139 -35.56 -37.45 -33.42
C VAL A 139 -34.54 -36.31 -33.26
N MET A 140 -34.17 -35.62 -34.34
CA MET A 140 -33.28 -34.45 -34.27
C MET A 140 -33.95 -33.26 -33.57
N SER A 141 -35.24 -33.01 -33.79
CA SER A 141 -35.96 -31.93 -33.10
C SER A 141 -36.19 -32.24 -31.62
N VAL A 142 -36.44 -33.50 -31.25
CA VAL A 142 -36.51 -33.94 -29.84
C VAL A 142 -35.13 -33.93 -29.18
N SER A 143 -34.04 -34.19 -29.93
CA SER A 143 -32.66 -34.11 -29.41
C SER A 143 -32.16 -32.67 -29.21
N VAL A 144 -32.75 -31.69 -29.90
CA VAL A 144 -32.43 -30.27 -29.73
C VAL A 144 -33.13 -29.67 -28.49
N SER A 145 -34.15 -30.33 -27.94
CA SER A 145 -34.93 -29.81 -26.80
C SER A 145 -34.44 -30.21 -25.40
N VAL A 146 -33.29 -30.89 -25.25
CA VAL A 146 -32.77 -31.33 -23.93
C VAL A 146 -31.28 -31.02 -23.74
N SER A 147 -30.80 -29.92 -24.31
CA SER A 147 -29.46 -29.38 -24.03
C SER A 147 -29.51 -27.87 -23.85
N GLU A 148 -30.43 -27.38 -23.02
CA GLU A 148 -30.18 -26.13 -22.32
C GLU A 148 -29.08 -26.42 -21.30
N SER A 149 -27.82 -26.18 -21.68
CA SER A 149 -26.81 -25.92 -20.66
C SER A 149 -27.33 -24.70 -19.91
N PRO A 150 -27.66 -24.77 -18.61
CA PRO A 150 -28.12 -23.59 -17.90
C PRO A 150 -26.97 -22.59 -17.98
N SER A 151 -27.15 -21.51 -18.73
CA SER A 151 -26.31 -20.33 -18.54
C SER A 151 -26.64 -19.87 -17.14
N TRP A 152 -25.86 -20.30 -16.15
CA TRP A 152 -25.99 -19.81 -14.78
C TRP A 152 -25.87 -18.30 -14.85
N ALA A 153 -27.00 -17.60 -14.77
CA ALA A 153 -26.99 -16.17 -14.60
C ALA A 153 -26.26 -15.91 -13.29
N LEU A 154 -25.17 -15.14 -13.35
CA LEU A 154 -24.43 -14.78 -12.15
C LEU A 154 -25.39 -14.08 -11.19
N THR A 155 -25.51 -14.62 -9.98
CA THR A 155 -26.28 -13.99 -8.90
C THR A 155 -25.60 -12.69 -8.46
N GLU A 156 -26.33 -11.82 -7.76
CA GLU A 156 -25.75 -10.60 -7.16
C GLU A 156 -24.57 -10.93 -6.25
N GLU A 157 -24.69 -12.02 -5.49
CA GLU A 157 -23.64 -12.55 -4.61
C GLU A 157 -22.38 -12.98 -5.39
N ASN A 158 -22.55 -13.67 -6.52
CA ASN A 158 -21.45 -14.01 -7.40
C ASN A 158 -20.79 -12.74 -8.01
N LEU A 159 -21.58 -11.72 -8.33
CA LEU A 159 -21.06 -10.45 -8.86
C LEU A 159 -20.24 -9.69 -7.83
N LEU A 160 -20.67 -9.68 -6.56
CA LEU A 160 -19.93 -9.07 -5.46
C LEU A 160 -18.59 -9.79 -5.21
N PHE A 161 -18.59 -11.12 -5.17
CA PHE A 161 -17.36 -11.91 -5.10
C PHE A 161 -16.42 -11.61 -6.27
N LEU A 162 -16.96 -11.54 -7.50
CA LEU A 162 -16.19 -11.22 -8.70
C LEU A 162 -15.63 -9.79 -8.68
N GLU A 163 -16.37 -8.83 -8.12
CA GLU A 163 -15.88 -7.48 -7.90
C GLU A 163 -14.66 -7.52 -6.99
N ALA A 164 -14.76 -8.18 -5.83
CA ALA A 164 -13.67 -8.32 -4.88
C ALA A 164 -12.44 -9.02 -5.52
N TRP A 165 -12.66 -10.15 -6.18
CA TRP A 165 -11.62 -10.89 -6.90
C TRP A 165 -10.90 -10.03 -7.93
N ARG A 166 -11.66 -9.24 -8.73
CA ARG A 166 -11.12 -8.37 -9.77
C ARG A 166 -10.31 -7.22 -9.19
N MET A 167 -10.70 -6.72 -8.02
CA MET A 167 -9.93 -5.69 -7.32
C MET A 167 -8.57 -6.22 -6.88
N ILE A 168 -8.50 -7.43 -6.34
CA ILE A 168 -7.22 -8.09 -6.01
C ILE A 168 -6.40 -8.34 -7.27
N ASP A 169 -7.00 -8.94 -8.31
CA ASP A 169 -6.35 -9.22 -9.59
C ASP A 169 -5.62 -7.99 -10.15
N ARG A 170 -6.31 -6.84 -10.14
CA ARG A 170 -5.80 -5.57 -10.67
C ARG A 170 -4.81 -4.89 -9.74
N ALA A 171 -5.13 -4.76 -8.46
CA ALA A 171 -4.45 -3.83 -7.55
C ALA A 171 -3.38 -4.50 -6.68
N TYR A 172 -3.46 -5.81 -6.42
CA TYR A 172 -2.57 -6.47 -5.47
C TYR A 172 -1.09 -6.40 -5.90
N VAL A 173 -0.21 -6.15 -4.94
CA VAL A 173 1.21 -5.86 -5.14
C VAL A 173 1.96 -7.02 -5.83
N ASP A 174 1.65 -8.26 -5.46
CA ASP A 174 2.28 -9.46 -5.99
C ASP A 174 1.37 -10.17 -7.01
N LYS A 175 1.75 -10.13 -8.30
CA LYS A 175 1.00 -10.81 -9.38
C LYS A 175 1.21 -12.32 -9.43
N SER A 176 2.05 -12.88 -8.55
CA SER A 176 2.11 -14.34 -8.35
C SER A 176 0.99 -14.85 -7.44
N PHE A 177 0.34 -13.96 -6.68
CA PHE A 177 -0.74 -14.27 -5.73
C PHE A 177 -0.35 -15.39 -4.75
N ASN A 178 0.84 -15.31 -4.17
CA ASN A 178 1.41 -16.35 -3.31
C ASN A 178 1.51 -17.72 -4.04
N GLY A 179 1.97 -17.69 -5.30
CA GLY A 179 2.12 -18.88 -6.15
C GLY A 179 0.82 -19.47 -6.69
N GLN A 180 -0.33 -18.79 -6.52
CA GLN A 180 -1.62 -19.29 -6.95
C GLN A 180 -2.02 -18.82 -8.34
N SER A 181 -2.73 -19.69 -9.07
CA SER A 181 -3.42 -19.28 -10.29
C SER A 181 -4.72 -18.56 -9.93
N TRP A 182 -4.65 -17.23 -9.83
CA TRP A 182 -5.77 -16.39 -9.42
C TRP A 182 -7.04 -16.58 -10.27
N PHE A 183 -6.86 -16.75 -11.58
CA PHE A 183 -7.95 -17.05 -12.50
C PHE A 183 -8.61 -18.42 -12.23
N ARG A 184 -7.82 -19.47 -11.97
CA ARG A 184 -8.37 -20.79 -11.64
C ARG A 184 -9.04 -20.79 -10.28
N TYR A 185 -8.51 -20.05 -9.31
CA TYR A 185 -9.16 -19.86 -8.01
C TYR A 185 -10.58 -19.34 -8.20
N ARG A 186 -10.76 -18.30 -9.03
CA ARG A 186 -12.07 -17.73 -9.37
C ARG A 186 -13.05 -18.78 -9.90
N GLU A 187 -12.62 -19.54 -10.91
CA GLU A 187 -13.48 -20.56 -11.54
C GLU A 187 -13.89 -21.66 -10.56
N ASN A 188 -12.96 -22.07 -9.70
CA ASN A 188 -13.23 -23.06 -8.65
C ASN A 188 -14.19 -22.50 -7.59
N ALA A 189 -13.96 -21.26 -7.14
CA ALA A 189 -14.77 -20.62 -6.12
C ALA A 189 -16.22 -20.43 -6.57
N LEU A 190 -16.44 -19.96 -7.80
CA LEU A 190 -17.79 -19.81 -8.37
C LEU A 190 -18.56 -21.12 -8.55
N ARG A 191 -17.86 -22.26 -8.58
CA ARG A 191 -18.48 -23.59 -8.71
C ARG A 191 -18.74 -24.26 -7.37
N ASN A 192 -17.84 -24.05 -6.40
CA ASN A 192 -17.73 -24.90 -5.22
C ASN A 192 -17.91 -24.17 -3.89
N GLU A 193 -17.74 -22.85 -3.84
CA GLU A 193 -17.98 -22.09 -2.60
C GLU A 193 -19.46 -21.68 -2.52
N PRO A 194 -20.11 -21.84 -1.35
CA PRO A 194 -21.46 -21.35 -1.15
C PRO A 194 -21.45 -19.81 -1.20
N MET A 195 -22.33 -19.24 -2.01
CA MET A 195 -22.56 -17.79 -2.16
C MET A 195 -24.05 -17.53 -2.40
N ASN A 196 -24.90 -18.13 -1.55
CA ASN A 196 -26.36 -17.99 -1.64
C ASN A 196 -26.87 -16.83 -0.79
N THR A 197 -26.12 -16.44 0.25
CA THR A 197 -26.41 -15.28 1.10
C THR A 197 -25.21 -14.34 1.17
N ARG A 198 -25.44 -13.12 1.65
CA ARG A 198 -24.37 -12.12 1.81
C ARG A 198 -23.27 -12.58 2.74
N GLU A 199 -23.63 -13.24 3.84
CA GLU A 199 -22.69 -13.77 4.82
C GLU A 199 -21.83 -14.87 4.20
N GLU A 200 -22.42 -15.75 3.39
CA GLU A 200 -21.68 -16.78 2.65
C GLU A 200 -20.68 -16.15 1.67
N THR A 201 -21.10 -15.13 0.92
CA THR A 201 -20.23 -14.38 0.01
C THR A 201 -19.08 -13.70 0.75
N TYR A 202 -19.34 -13.06 1.89
CA TYR A 202 -18.30 -12.45 2.71
C TYR A 202 -17.30 -13.49 3.24
N MET A 203 -17.77 -14.67 3.65
CA MET A 203 -16.89 -15.76 4.05
C MET A 203 -16.04 -16.26 2.88
N ALA A 204 -16.62 -16.38 1.69
CA ALA A 204 -15.89 -16.78 0.49
C ALA A 204 -14.82 -15.74 0.09
N ILE A 205 -15.12 -14.44 0.19
CA ILE A 205 -14.15 -13.36 -0.02
C ILE A 205 -13.03 -13.45 1.03
N LYS A 206 -13.37 -13.56 2.33
CA LYS A 206 -12.37 -13.68 3.40
C LYS A 206 -11.45 -14.90 3.19
N LYS A 207 -12.01 -16.04 2.81
CA LYS A 207 -11.27 -17.27 2.48
C LYS A 207 -10.33 -17.05 1.30
N MET A 208 -10.81 -16.41 0.24
CA MET A 208 -9.99 -16.03 -0.92
C MET A 208 -8.80 -15.16 -0.52
N LEU A 209 -9.00 -14.13 0.29
CA LEU A 209 -7.92 -13.23 0.72
C LEU A 209 -6.92 -13.92 1.64
N ALA A 210 -7.37 -14.83 2.51
CA ALA A 210 -6.50 -15.57 3.41
C ALA A 210 -5.43 -16.38 2.67
N THR A 211 -5.73 -16.85 1.45
CA THR A 211 -4.77 -17.60 0.62
C THR A 211 -3.55 -16.77 0.19
N LEU A 212 -3.65 -15.43 0.20
CA LEU A 212 -2.55 -14.54 -0.15
C LEU A 212 -1.48 -14.46 0.95
N GLU A 213 -1.77 -14.96 2.16
CA GLU A 213 -0.89 -14.90 3.34
C GLU A 213 -0.37 -13.48 3.64
N ASP A 214 -1.16 -12.47 3.26
CA ASP A 214 -0.90 -11.07 3.54
C ASP A 214 -1.88 -10.55 4.59
N PRO A 215 -1.50 -10.45 5.87
CA PRO A 215 -2.41 -10.03 6.94
C PRO A 215 -2.88 -8.57 6.78
N PHE A 216 -2.27 -7.84 5.84
CA PHE A 216 -2.65 -6.48 5.50
C PHE A 216 -3.80 -6.40 4.50
N THR A 217 -3.95 -7.42 3.65
CA THR A 217 -5.01 -7.50 2.63
C THR A 217 -6.23 -8.21 3.20
N ARG A 218 -7.35 -7.50 3.32
CA ARG A 218 -8.54 -8.03 4.00
C ARG A 218 -9.83 -7.37 3.57
N PHE A 219 -10.91 -8.05 3.91
CA PHE A 219 -12.27 -7.60 3.69
C PHE A 219 -12.80 -6.87 4.93
N LEU A 220 -13.50 -5.76 4.70
CA LEU A 220 -14.21 -4.98 5.70
C LEU A 220 -15.69 -5.00 5.36
N GLU A 221 -16.51 -5.45 6.29
CA GLU A 221 -17.96 -5.31 6.17
C GLU A 221 -18.37 -3.82 6.19
N PRO A 222 -19.55 -3.45 5.66
CA PRO A 222 -19.95 -2.05 5.48
C PRO A 222 -19.83 -1.20 6.74
N GLU A 223 -20.23 -1.74 7.89
CA GLU A 223 -20.16 -1.09 9.20
C GLU A 223 -18.70 -0.82 9.60
N LYS A 224 -17.80 -1.80 9.38
CA LYS A 224 -16.37 -1.67 9.68
C LYS A 224 -15.71 -0.64 8.76
N LEU A 225 -16.06 -0.60 7.48
CA LEU A 225 -15.56 0.42 6.56
C LEU A 225 -16.03 1.82 6.97
N LYS A 226 -17.30 1.95 7.37
CA LYS A 226 -17.86 3.21 7.86
C LYS A 226 -17.13 3.68 9.13
N SER A 227 -16.94 2.80 10.10
CA SER A 227 -16.17 3.09 11.33
C SER A 227 -14.74 3.50 11.01
N LEU A 228 -14.06 2.83 10.07
CA LEU A 228 -12.71 3.19 9.63
C LEU A 228 -12.67 4.62 9.05
N ARG A 229 -13.63 4.98 8.20
CA ARG A 229 -13.72 6.32 7.61
C ARG A 229 -14.00 7.39 8.66
N SER A 230 -14.91 7.13 9.59
CA SER A 230 -15.25 8.06 10.68
C SER A 230 -14.11 8.25 11.68
N GLY A 231 -13.40 7.17 12.05
CA GLY A 231 -12.28 7.22 12.99
C GLY A 231 -11.06 8.01 12.47
N THR A 232 -10.94 8.17 11.15
CA THR A 232 -9.88 8.97 10.53
C THR A 232 -10.21 10.48 10.52
N GLN A 233 -11.49 10.86 10.70
CA GLN A 233 -11.97 12.25 10.63
C GLN A 233 -12.16 12.90 12.01
N GLY A 234 -12.25 12.11 13.07
CA GLY A 234 -12.43 12.59 14.46
C GLY A 234 -11.13 12.67 15.25
N ALA A 235 -11.18 13.35 16.40
CA ALA A 235 -10.14 13.18 17.40
C ALA A 235 -10.14 11.72 17.90
N LEU A 236 -9.00 11.04 17.84
CA LEU A 236 -8.85 9.68 18.34
C LEU A 236 -8.99 9.68 19.86
N THR A 237 -10.15 9.23 20.33
CA THR A 237 -10.36 8.85 21.73
C THR A 237 -10.01 7.38 21.91
N GLY A 238 -9.07 7.09 22.80
CA GLY A 238 -8.58 5.75 23.04
C GLY A 238 -7.41 5.78 24.02
N ILE A 239 -6.54 4.77 23.96
CA ILE A 239 -5.41 4.66 24.90
C ILE A 239 -4.07 5.15 24.32
N GLY A 240 -4.06 5.67 23.09
CA GLY A 240 -2.87 6.23 22.45
C GLY A 240 -1.84 5.19 22.01
N LEU A 241 -2.28 4.06 21.46
CA LEU A 241 -1.41 3.04 20.88
C LEU A 241 -1.46 3.05 19.36
N SER A 242 -0.29 2.88 18.75
CA SER A 242 -0.14 2.42 17.37
C SER A 242 0.26 0.95 17.40
N ILE A 243 -0.49 0.13 16.67
CA ILE A 243 -0.34 -1.33 16.66
C ILE A 243 0.05 -1.83 15.27
N GLY A 244 0.61 -3.02 15.21
CA GLY A 244 1.04 -3.69 13.99
C GLY A 244 0.99 -5.21 14.13
N TYR A 245 1.33 -5.91 13.06
CA TYR A 245 1.60 -7.34 13.11
C TYR A 245 3.09 -7.59 13.39
N PRO A 246 3.45 -8.66 14.11
CA PRO A 246 4.84 -9.01 14.35
C PRO A 246 5.57 -9.25 13.02
N THR A 247 6.81 -8.75 12.91
CA THR A 247 7.60 -8.80 11.67
C THR A 247 8.41 -10.08 11.48
N LYS A 248 8.61 -10.86 12.55
CA LYS A 248 9.29 -12.16 12.49
C LYS A 248 8.30 -13.32 12.56
N PHE A 249 8.44 -14.28 11.65
CA PHE A 249 7.67 -15.54 11.64
C PHE A 249 8.36 -16.66 12.45
N ASP A 250 9.47 -16.38 13.14
CA ASP A 250 10.31 -17.37 13.84
C ASP A 250 9.78 -17.75 15.24
N GLY A 251 8.51 -18.14 15.32
CA GLY A 251 7.88 -18.45 16.62
C GLY A 251 7.61 -17.20 17.45
N SER A 252 7.59 -16.02 16.81
CA SER A 252 7.02 -14.83 17.42
C SER A 252 5.61 -15.15 17.89
N PRO A 253 5.28 -14.76 19.13
CA PRO A 253 4.01 -15.11 19.70
C PRO A 253 2.88 -14.54 18.86
N ALA A 254 1.84 -15.35 18.66
CA ALA A 254 0.63 -14.88 18.02
C ALA A 254 0.05 -13.69 18.81
N GLY A 255 -0.44 -12.69 18.07
CA GLY A 255 -0.96 -11.46 18.64
C GLY A 255 -0.56 -10.21 17.85
N LEU A 256 -0.87 -9.06 18.44
CA LEU A 256 -0.59 -7.74 17.88
C LEU A 256 0.57 -7.11 18.63
N VAL A 257 1.46 -6.42 17.92
CA VAL A 257 2.62 -5.74 18.52
C VAL A 257 2.37 -4.24 18.62
N VAL A 258 2.85 -3.64 19.69
CA VAL A 258 2.88 -2.18 19.85
C VAL A 258 3.99 -1.61 18.99
N ILE A 259 3.66 -0.79 18.01
CA ILE A 259 4.65 -0.02 17.23
C ILE A 259 5.12 1.17 18.05
N SER A 260 4.19 1.93 18.62
CA SER A 260 4.51 3.11 19.42
C SER A 260 3.37 3.45 20.38
N ALA A 261 3.72 4.01 21.54
CA ALA A 261 2.75 4.66 22.43
C ALA A 261 2.88 6.18 22.33
N SER A 262 1.76 6.88 22.15
CA SER A 262 1.72 8.33 22.03
C SER A 262 2.26 8.99 23.29
N PRO A 263 3.27 9.89 23.20
CA PRO A 263 3.87 10.53 24.37
C PRO A 263 2.82 11.23 25.25
N GLY A 264 2.83 10.91 26.55
CA GLY A 264 1.88 11.47 27.52
C GLY A 264 0.47 10.87 27.49
N GLY A 265 0.16 9.98 26.54
CA GLY A 265 -1.13 9.27 26.46
C GLY A 265 -1.27 8.14 27.50
N PRO A 266 -2.48 7.57 27.68
CA PRO A 266 -2.75 6.57 28.72
C PRO A 266 -1.79 5.38 28.71
N ALA A 267 -1.57 4.77 27.54
CA ALA A 267 -0.66 3.63 27.40
C ALA A 267 0.81 3.98 27.69
N ASN A 268 1.25 5.17 27.28
CA ASN A 268 2.61 5.64 27.55
C ASN A 268 2.85 5.88 29.05
N ARG A 269 1.87 6.49 29.74
CA ARG A 269 1.93 6.69 31.20
C ARG A 269 1.90 5.37 31.98
N ALA A 270 1.25 4.35 31.43
CA ALA A 270 1.24 2.99 31.97
C ALA A 270 2.54 2.19 31.68
N GLY A 271 3.51 2.78 31.00
CA GLY A 271 4.81 2.14 30.73
C GLY A 271 4.77 1.05 29.66
N ILE A 272 3.81 1.12 28.73
CA ILE A 272 3.80 0.29 27.52
C ILE A 272 4.85 0.84 26.55
N LEU A 273 5.67 -0.06 26.02
CA LEU A 273 6.80 0.27 25.15
C LEU A 273 6.63 -0.31 23.75
N SER A 274 7.33 0.28 22.78
CA SER A 274 7.44 -0.26 21.44
C SER A 274 7.99 -1.69 21.49
N GLY A 275 7.42 -2.60 20.69
CA GLY A 275 7.74 -4.04 20.67
C GLY A 275 7.03 -4.89 21.73
N ASP A 276 6.27 -4.29 22.65
CA ASP A 276 5.41 -5.07 23.54
C ASP A 276 4.33 -5.81 22.74
N VAL A 277 3.96 -7.03 23.18
CA VAL A 277 2.94 -7.84 22.51
C VAL A 277 1.64 -7.77 23.28
N ILE A 278 0.57 -7.29 22.64
CA ILE A 278 -0.78 -7.30 23.17
C ILE A 278 -1.29 -8.74 23.06
N LEU A 279 -1.61 -9.35 24.19
CA LEU A 279 -2.13 -10.72 24.31
C LEU A 279 -3.66 -10.77 24.38
N ALA A 280 -4.27 -9.78 25.04
CA ALA A 280 -5.71 -9.67 25.16
C ALA A 280 -6.14 -8.21 25.30
N ILE A 281 -7.30 -7.90 24.74
CA ILE A 281 -8.03 -6.64 24.94
C ILE A 281 -9.37 -7.02 25.58
N ASP A 282 -9.61 -6.48 26.76
CA ASP A 282 -10.59 -6.98 27.72
C ASP A 282 -10.38 -8.49 27.94
N ASP A 283 -11.44 -9.30 27.81
CA ASP A 283 -11.38 -10.75 27.96
C ASP A 283 -11.18 -11.49 26.62
N THR A 284 -10.82 -10.78 25.55
CA THR A 284 -10.66 -11.37 24.20
C THR A 284 -9.20 -11.46 23.78
N SER A 285 -8.75 -12.67 23.44
CA SER A 285 -7.40 -12.93 22.91
C SER A 285 -7.17 -12.21 21.57
N THR A 286 -5.96 -11.68 21.40
CA THR A 286 -5.53 -11.01 20.16
C THR A 286 -4.83 -11.94 19.16
N GLU A 287 -4.60 -13.20 19.50
CA GLU A 287 -3.84 -14.17 18.69
C GLU A 287 -4.31 -14.26 17.23
N THR A 288 -5.63 -14.31 17.01
CA THR A 288 -6.23 -14.31 15.66
C THR A 288 -6.94 -13.00 15.33
N MET A 289 -6.77 -11.95 16.15
CA MET A 289 -7.51 -10.70 16.01
C MET A 289 -6.91 -9.83 14.91
N GLY A 290 -7.76 -9.34 14.01
CA GLY A 290 -7.35 -8.37 12.99
C GLY A 290 -7.05 -7.00 13.59
N ILE A 291 -6.13 -6.25 12.99
CA ILE A 291 -5.73 -4.92 13.48
C ILE A 291 -6.90 -3.93 13.63
N TYR A 292 -7.92 -4.01 12.78
CA TYR A 292 -9.08 -3.12 12.83
C TYR A 292 -10.03 -3.49 13.95
N ASP A 293 -10.22 -4.79 14.20
CA ASP A 293 -11.02 -5.27 15.32
C ASP A 293 -10.37 -4.88 16.65
N ALA A 294 -9.03 -4.96 16.72
CA ALA A 294 -8.29 -4.47 17.86
C ALA A 294 -8.40 -2.94 18.02
N ALA A 295 -8.26 -2.19 16.93
CA ALA A 295 -8.41 -0.74 16.98
C ALA A 295 -9.81 -0.31 17.47
N GLU A 296 -10.87 -0.98 17.03
CA GLU A 296 -12.24 -0.75 17.48
C GLU A 296 -12.40 -1.00 18.97
N ARG A 297 -11.80 -2.09 19.49
CA ARG A 297 -11.85 -2.44 20.93
C ARG A 297 -11.01 -1.50 21.80
N LEU A 298 -9.86 -1.04 21.30
CA LEU A 298 -8.99 -0.09 22.02
C LEU A 298 -9.58 1.32 22.04
N GLN A 299 -10.40 1.67 21.06
CA GLN A 299 -11.16 2.91 21.00
C GLN A 299 -12.47 2.79 21.78
N GLY A 300 -13.09 3.93 22.06
CA GLY A 300 -14.32 4.00 22.84
C GLY A 300 -14.58 5.41 23.34
N SER A 301 -15.62 5.57 24.15
CA SER A 301 -15.98 6.87 24.73
C SER A 301 -14.90 7.35 25.70
N GLU A 302 -14.74 8.67 25.77
CA GLU A 302 -13.80 9.31 26.70
C GLU A 302 -14.20 9.00 28.16
N GLY A 303 -13.23 8.69 29.01
CA GLY A 303 -13.46 8.28 30.41
C GLY A 303 -13.85 6.82 30.60
N SER A 304 -14.18 6.07 29.54
CA SER A 304 -14.39 4.62 29.64
C SER A 304 -13.06 3.87 29.86
N SER A 305 -13.11 2.67 30.45
CA SER A 305 -11.93 1.84 30.67
C SER A 305 -11.82 0.72 29.64
N VAL A 306 -10.59 0.25 29.40
CA VAL A 306 -10.27 -0.97 28.65
C VAL A 306 -9.20 -1.74 29.40
N LYS A 307 -9.37 -3.06 29.51
CA LYS A 307 -8.32 -3.92 30.10
C LYS A 307 -7.36 -4.35 29.01
N LEU A 308 -6.07 -4.31 29.29
CA LEU A 308 -5.04 -4.72 28.37
C LEU A 308 -4.12 -5.72 29.05
N THR A 309 -3.97 -6.90 28.45
CA THR A 309 -2.92 -7.84 28.84
C THR A 309 -1.79 -7.74 27.84
N VAL A 310 -0.62 -7.32 28.31
CA VAL A 310 0.55 -7.02 27.48
C VAL A 310 1.74 -7.81 27.98
N ARG A 311 2.47 -8.45 27.07
CA ARG A 311 3.79 -9.00 27.38
C ARG A 311 4.88 -8.02 26.99
N SER A 312 5.71 -7.67 27.97
CA SER A 312 6.87 -6.79 27.82
C SER A 312 8.12 -7.58 28.19
N GLY A 313 8.83 -8.08 27.16
CA GLY A 313 9.90 -9.06 27.37
C GLY A 313 9.40 -10.34 28.05
N PRO A 314 9.98 -10.79 29.18
CA PRO A 314 9.51 -11.97 29.91
C PRO A 314 8.29 -11.69 30.80
N GLU A 315 7.95 -10.42 31.06
CA GLU A 315 6.89 -10.05 31.99
C GLU A 315 5.54 -9.92 31.30
N ILE A 316 4.47 -10.32 31.98
CA ILE A 316 3.08 -10.06 31.58
C ILE A 316 2.50 -9.00 32.52
N LYS A 317 1.98 -7.93 31.93
CA LYS A 317 1.34 -6.80 32.61
C LYS A 317 -0.16 -6.84 32.32
N HIS A 318 -0.97 -6.70 33.37
CA HIS A 318 -2.41 -6.47 33.26
C HIS A 318 -2.68 -5.00 33.62
N LEU A 319 -3.24 -4.25 32.68
CA LEU A 319 -3.38 -2.80 32.77
C LEU A 319 -4.85 -2.42 32.55
N ASP A 320 -5.42 -1.69 33.49
CA ASP A 320 -6.72 -1.02 33.30
C ASP A 320 -6.44 0.42 32.85
N LEU A 321 -6.79 0.72 31.59
CA LEU A 321 -6.47 2.00 30.96
C LEU A 321 -7.74 2.78 30.68
N MET A 322 -7.74 4.04 31.10
CA MET A 322 -8.83 4.98 30.79
C MET A 322 -8.61 5.59 29.41
N ARG A 323 -9.67 5.58 28.59
CA ARG A 323 -9.66 6.16 27.25
C ARG A 323 -9.74 7.68 27.35
N GLU A 324 -8.85 8.36 26.65
CA GLU A 324 -8.72 9.82 26.65
C GLU A 324 -8.57 10.30 25.21
N LYS A 325 -8.90 11.58 24.97
CA LYS A 325 -8.55 12.22 23.71
C LYS A 325 -7.03 12.47 23.68
N VAL A 326 -6.34 11.80 22.78
CA VAL A 326 -4.88 11.93 22.65
C VAL A 326 -4.54 13.00 21.61
N SER A 327 -3.97 14.12 22.07
CA SER A 327 -3.44 15.16 21.18
C SER A 327 -2.01 14.82 20.76
N LEU A 328 -1.73 14.83 19.46
CA LEU A 328 -0.40 14.58 18.91
C LEU A 328 0.24 15.90 18.50
N ASN A 329 1.04 16.49 19.40
CA ASN A 329 1.99 17.52 18.99
C ASN A 329 3.11 16.83 18.18
N PRO A 330 3.28 17.14 16.88
CA PRO A 330 4.19 16.40 16.01
C PRO A 330 5.67 16.64 16.37
N VAL A 331 6.02 17.79 16.96
CA VAL A 331 7.43 18.15 17.19
C VAL A 331 7.64 18.71 18.59
N THR A 332 8.71 18.24 19.23
CA THR A 332 9.31 18.90 20.39
C THR A 332 10.79 19.14 20.11
N SER A 333 11.32 20.25 20.59
CA SER A 333 12.73 20.62 20.36
C SER A 333 13.38 21.18 21.60
N ARG A 334 14.69 20.97 21.75
CA ARG A 334 15.48 21.54 22.83
C ARG A 334 16.94 21.74 22.42
N LEU A 335 17.59 22.69 23.07
CA LEU A 335 19.03 22.90 22.97
C LEU A 335 19.75 21.95 23.92
N CYS A 336 20.76 21.24 23.42
CA CYS A 336 21.65 20.41 24.22
C CYS A 336 23.07 20.96 24.15
N SER A 337 23.78 20.97 25.27
CA SER A 337 25.21 21.30 25.30
C SER A 337 25.98 20.03 25.61
N VAL A 338 26.95 19.68 24.76
CA VAL A 338 27.86 18.56 25.03
C VAL A 338 29.06 19.12 25.79
N PRO A 339 29.39 18.58 26.97
CA PRO A 339 30.64 18.93 27.63
C PRO A 339 31.80 18.44 26.76
N ALA A 340 32.41 19.35 26.01
CA ALA A 340 33.69 19.09 25.35
C ALA A 340 34.82 19.32 26.37
N SER A 341 35.95 18.60 26.22
CA SER A 341 37.17 18.80 27.03
C SER A 341 37.91 20.11 26.69
N GLY A 342 37.20 21.22 26.47
CA GLY A 342 37.75 22.51 26.03
C GLY A 342 36.74 23.66 26.10
N LYS A 343 37.19 24.89 25.74
CA LYS A 343 36.43 26.15 25.90
C LYS A 343 35.20 26.32 24.99
N ASP A 344 35.05 25.51 23.94
CA ASP A 344 33.90 25.57 23.04
C ASP A 344 32.96 24.38 23.27
N SER A 345 31.94 24.61 24.10
CA SER A 345 30.84 23.63 24.26
C SER A 345 30.04 23.53 22.96
N LEU A 346 30.01 22.33 22.37
CA LEU A 346 29.21 22.06 21.18
C LEU A 346 27.73 22.14 21.53
N ARG A 347 27.00 22.96 20.79
CA ARG A 347 25.55 23.12 20.92
C ARG A 347 24.85 22.26 19.88
N ILE A 348 23.96 21.39 20.34
CA ILE A 348 23.20 20.47 19.51
C ILE A 348 21.73 20.86 19.55
N GLY A 349 21.13 21.01 18.37
CA GLY A 349 19.70 21.15 18.22
C GLY A 349 19.04 19.78 18.21
N TYR A 350 18.36 19.41 19.30
CA TYR A 350 17.59 18.18 19.37
C TYR A 350 16.16 18.43 18.92
N ILE A 351 15.69 17.65 17.94
CA ILE A 351 14.33 17.71 17.39
C ILE A 351 13.74 16.30 17.48
N LYS A 352 12.70 16.12 18.29
CA LYS A 352 11.92 14.88 18.34
C LYS A 352 10.66 15.02 17.52
N LEU A 353 10.57 14.25 16.44
CA LEU A 353 9.41 14.16 15.56
C LEU A 353 8.61 12.92 15.98
N THR A 354 7.43 13.14 16.55
CA THR A 354 6.60 12.09 17.17
C THR A 354 5.53 11.54 16.22
N SER A 355 5.13 12.30 15.20
CA SER A 355 4.14 11.87 14.19
C SER A 355 4.21 12.72 12.92
N PHE A 356 3.85 12.12 11.79
CA PHE A 356 3.70 12.80 10.50
C PHE A 356 2.24 13.22 10.29
N ASN A 357 1.84 14.36 10.86
CA ASN A 357 0.53 14.98 10.60
C ASN A 357 0.67 16.23 9.72
N GLN A 358 -0.44 16.84 9.30
CA GLN A 358 -0.45 18.00 8.37
C GLN A 358 0.38 19.21 8.82
N ASN A 359 0.72 19.30 10.11
CA ASN A 359 1.50 20.40 10.66
C ASN A 359 2.99 20.04 10.88
N ALA A 360 3.37 18.78 10.67
CA ALA A 360 4.67 18.26 11.04
C ALA A 360 5.81 18.93 10.28
N SER A 361 5.72 19.06 8.96
CA SER A 361 6.74 19.73 8.16
C SER A 361 6.95 21.19 8.56
N GLY A 362 5.87 21.93 8.83
CA GLY A 362 5.92 23.30 9.34
C GLY A 362 6.62 23.39 10.70
N ALA A 363 6.22 22.54 11.64
CA ALA A 363 6.79 22.50 12.99
C ALA A 363 8.28 22.12 13.01
N VAL A 364 8.72 21.23 12.11
CA VAL A 364 10.15 20.91 11.95
C VAL A 364 10.94 22.13 11.46
N LYS A 365 10.42 22.88 10.46
CA LYS A 365 11.08 24.11 9.98
C LYS A 365 11.20 25.16 11.08
N GLU A 366 10.14 25.34 11.87
CA GLU A 366 10.13 26.26 13.00
C GLU A 366 11.15 25.87 14.08
N ALA A 367 11.22 24.57 14.42
CA ALA A 367 12.21 24.05 15.36
C ALA A 367 13.65 24.29 14.87
N ILE A 368 13.93 24.04 13.59
CA ILE A 368 15.25 24.30 12.97
C ILE A 368 15.60 25.78 13.09
N ASN A 369 14.69 26.68 12.72
CA ASN A 369 14.96 28.13 12.75
C ASN A 369 15.20 28.63 14.18
N THR A 370 14.41 28.14 15.14
CA THR A 370 14.57 28.48 16.57
C THR A 370 15.88 27.96 17.15
N LEU A 371 16.29 26.75 16.78
CA LEU A 371 17.56 26.19 17.24
C LEU A 371 18.75 26.90 16.57
N ARG A 372 18.63 27.27 15.29
CA ARG A 372 19.66 28.01 14.55
C ARG A 372 19.92 29.39 15.16
N SER A 373 18.90 30.10 15.63
CA SER A 373 19.08 31.39 16.33
C SER A 373 19.84 31.25 17.65
N ASN A 374 19.91 30.04 18.22
CA ASN A 374 20.71 29.71 19.40
C ASN A 374 22.15 29.23 19.07
N ASN A 375 22.58 29.37 17.82
CA ASN A 375 23.91 29.01 17.30
C ASN A 375 24.27 27.53 17.53
N VAL A 376 23.37 26.62 17.12
CA VAL A 376 23.67 25.18 17.12
C VAL A 376 24.72 24.82 16.06
N ASN A 377 25.57 23.86 16.38
CA ASN A 377 26.61 23.33 15.51
C ASN A 377 26.12 22.11 14.71
N ALA A 378 25.13 21.39 15.21
CA ALA A 378 24.61 20.15 14.64
C ALA A 378 23.16 19.90 15.07
N PHE A 379 22.48 19.02 14.34
CA PHE A 379 21.13 18.56 14.66
C PHE A 379 21.11 17.07 15.01
N VAL A 380 20.22 16.72 15.93
CA VAL A 380 19.78 15.35 16.17
C VAL A 380 18.29 15.29 15.88
N LEU A 381 17.91 14.50 14.88
CA LEU A 381 16.52 14.19 14.57
C LEU A 381 16.14 12.86 15.20
N ASP A 382 15.30 12.89 16.22
CA ASP A 382 14.84 11.69 16.93
C ASP A 382 13.51 11.21 16.34
N LEU A 383 13.55 10.05 15.68
CA LEU A 383 12.41 9.34 15.09
C LEU A 383 12.01 8.10 15.90
N ARG A 384 12.57 7.92 17.11
CA ARG A 384 12.22 6.79 17.97
C ARG A 384 10.77 6.90 18.42
N ASP A 385 10.09 5.76 18.44
CA ASP A 385 8.67 5.61 18.80
C ASP A 385 7.74 6.47 17.93
N ASN A 386 8.11 6.68 16.66
CA ASN A 386 7.28 7.32 15.66
C ASN A 386 6.83 6.29 14.61
N SER A 387 5.57 5.85 14.73
CA SER A 387 4.96 4.86 13.84
C SER A 387 4.61 5.37 12.43
N GLY A 388 5.00 6.60 12.11
CA GLY A 388 4.80 7.25 10.82
C GLY A 388 3.60 8.19 10.81
N GLY A 389 2.78 8.09 9.77
CA GLY A 389 1.63 8.97 9.55
C GLY A 389 1.46 9.27 8.06
N LEU A 390 1.15 10.52 7.75
CA LEU A 390 0.93 11.00 6.40
C LEU A 390 2.22 10.88 5.57
N PHE A 391 2.17 10.01 4.55
CA PHE A 391 3.25 9.83 3.59
C PHE A 391 3.73 11.16 2.96
N PRO A 392 2.86 12.08 2.49
CA PRO A 392 3.32 13.35 1.92
C PRO A 392 4.16 14.20 2.87
N GLU A 393 3.87 14.15 4.18
CA GLU A 393 4.65 14.89 5.19
C GLU A 393 6.04 14.28 5.36
N GLY A 394 6.17 12.96 5.21
CA GLY A 394 7.48 12.30 5.16
C GLY A 394 8.36 12.83 4.03
N ILE A 395 7.77 13.00 2.83
CA ILE A 395 8.44 13.57 1.67
C ILE A 395 8.80 15.04 1.90
N GLU A 396 7.87 15.85 2.39
CA GLU A 396 8.12 17.28 2.60
C GLU A 396 9.15 17.52 3.72
N ILE A 397 9.20 16.66 4.76
CA ILE A 397 10.26 16.72 5.77
C ILE A 397 11.60 16.27 5.19
N ALA A 398 11.66 15.24 4.36
CA ALA A 398 12.91 14.85 3.70
C ALA A 398 13.49 16.01 2.86
N LYS A 399 12.63 16.75 2.15
CA LYS A 399 13.01 17.95 1.38
C LYS A 399 13.60 19.08 2.22
N ILE A 400 13.29 19.17 3.52
CA ILE A 400 13.91 20.16 4.43
C ILE A 400 15.41 19.91 4.58
N TRP A 401 15.81 18.64 4.59
CA TRP A 401 17.16 18.19 4.92
C TRP A 401 18.01 17.87 3.69
N LEU A 402 17.41 17.63 2.52
CA LEU A 402 18.10 17.20 1.31
C LEU A 402 18.22 18.33 0.28
N ASP A 403 19.42 18.52 -0.24
CA ASP A 403 19.75 19.45 -1.32
C ASP A 403 19.43 18.88 -2.70
N LYS A 404 19.62 17.58 -2.92
CA LYS A 404 19.19 16.88 -4.13
C LYS A 404 19.16 15.38 -3.87
N GLY A 405 18.26 14.68 -4.55
CA GLY A 405 18.29 13.22 -4.60
C GLY A 405 16.91 12.60 -4.52
N VAL A 406 16.88 11.28 -4.75
CA VAL A 406 15.65 10.49 -4.59
C VAL A 406 15.37 10.32 -3.10
N ILE A 407 14.11 10.45 -2.72
CA ILE A 407 13.63 10.25 -1.35
C ILE A 407 13.15 8.81 -1.21
N VAL A 408 12.27 8.35 -2.11
CA VAL A 408 11.69 7.00 -2.05
C VAL A 408 11.18 6.55 -3.41
N TYR A 409 11.25 5.24 -3.66
CA TYR A 409 10.60 4.57 -4.77
C TYR A 409 9.33 3.86 -4.30
N ILE A 410 8.26 3.95 -5.09
CA ILE A 410 7.06 3.12 -4.92
C ILE A 410 7.15 1.99 -5.93
N CYS A 411 7.21 0.75 -5.46
CA CYS A 411 7.40 -0.43 -6.29
C CYS A 411 6.23 -1.41 -6.18
N ASP A 412 5.95 -2.13 -7.27
CA ASP A 412 5.11 -3.34 -7.28
C ASP A 412 5.85 -4.50 -7.96
N SER A 413 5.19 -5.65 -8.16
CA SER A 413 5.80 -6.82 -8.83
C SER A 413 6.24 -6.57 -10.28
N ARG A 414 5.84 -5.45 -10.92
CA ARG A 414 6.28 -5.05 -12.26
C ARG A 414 7.46 -4.07 -12.23
N GLY A 415 7.93 -3.67 -11.04
CA GLY A 415 9.05 -2.74 -10.85
C GLY A 415 8.63 -1.40 -10.24
N VAL A 416 9.43 -0.37 -10.49
CA VAL A 416 9.18 1.00 -10.00
C VAL A 416 7.95 1.59 -10.67
N ARG A 417 6.97 2.01 -9.87
CA ARG A 417 5.73 2.67 -10.29
C ARG A 417 5.85 4.19 -10.20
N ASP A 418 6.47 4.70 -9.14
CA ASP A 418 6.59 6.13 -8.88
C ASP A 418 7.89 6.45 -8.14
N ILE A 419 8.37 7.70 -8.29
CA ILE A 419 9.62 8.19 -7.72
C ILE A 419 9.34 9.55 -7.09
N TYR A 420 9.68 9.69 -5.80
CA TYR A 420 9.67 10.99 -5.13
C TYR A 420 11.10 11.44 -4.90
N ASP A 421 11.42 12.65 -5.35
CA ASP A 421 12.74 13.24 -5.26
C ASP A 421 12.69 14.71 -4.82
N THR A 422 13.87 15.32 -4.73
CA THR A 422 14.05 16.74 -4.46
C THR A 422 15.16 17.32 -5.32
N ASP A 423 14.97 18.57 -5.72
CA ASP A 423 15.93 19.41 -6.44
C ASP A 423 16.60 20.46 -5.52
N GLY A 424 16.26 20.45 -4.23
CA GLY A 424 16.82 21.36 -3.22
C GLY A 424 16.10 22.68 -3.07
N SER A 425 15.11 22.97 -3.93
CA SER A 425 14.35 24.23 -3.89
C SER A 425 13.65 24.49 -2.55
N LYS A 426 13.38 23.43 -1.77
CA LYS A 426 12.73 23.48 -0.45
C LYS A 426 13.68 23.19 0.72
N ALA A 427 14.98 23.05 0.48
CA ALA A 427 15.96 22.74 1.52
C ALA A 427 16.07 23.90 2.52
N VAL A 428 16.07 23.57 3.82
CA VAL A 428 16.19 24.55 4.91
C VAL A 428 17.45 24.32 5.72
N ALA A 429 17.81 23.06 5.99
CA ALA A 429 19.03 22.68 6.69
C ALA A 429 19.77 21.57 5.94
N PRO A 430 20.25 21.82 4.70
CA PRO A 430 20.94 20.79 3.92
C PRO A 430 22.37 20.50 4.38
N SER A 431 23.02 21.46 5.05
CA SER A 431 24.48 21.43 5.27
C SER A 431 24.90 21.07 6.70
N GLU A 432 24.10 21.41 7.70
CA GLU A 432 24.48 21.20 9.10
C GLU A 432 24.60 19.70 9.41
N PRO A 433 25.61 19.25 10.18
CA PRO A 433 25.75 17.86 10.58
C PRO A 433 24.45 17.32 11.20
N LEU A 434 24.01 16.15 10.74
CA LEU A 434 22.75 15.53 11.16
C LEU A 434 22.99 14.08 11.58
N ALA A 435 22.56 13.76 12.80
CA ALA A 435 22.37 12.39 13.24
C ALA A 435 20.87 12.11 13.38
N VAL A 436 20.45 10.90 13.04
CA VAL A 436 19.05 10.47 13.18
C VAL A 436 18.98 9.31 14.15
N LEU A 437 18.10 9.39 15.14
CA LEU A 437 17.87 8.31 16.10
C LEU A 437 16.65 7.49 15.67
N VAL A 438 16.80 6.16 15.62
CA VAL A 438 15.75 5.23 15.22
C VAL A 438 15.66 4.05 16.20
N ASN A 439 14.48 3.43 16.27
CA ASN A 439 14.28 2.22 17.05
C ASN A 439 13.21 1.31 16.44
N LYS A 440 12.87 0.20 17.10
CA LYS A 440 11.81 -0.72 16.65
C LYS A 440 10.42 -0.07 16.52
N GLY A 441 10.21 1.11 17.11
CA GLY A 441 8.98 1.89 16.97
C GLY A 441 9.02 2.93 15.85
N THR A 442 10.14 3.07 15.15
CA THR A 442 10.26 3.86 13.93
C THR A 442 9.65 3.06 12.77
N ALA A 443 8.52 3.53 12.22
CA ALA A 443 7.80 2.80 11.16
C ALA A 443 7.32 3.68 10.00
N SER A 444 7.13 3.10 8.81
CA SER A 444 6.47 3.69 7.65
C SER A 444 7.10 5.02 7.19
N ALA A 445 6.37 6.15 7.22
CA ALA A 445 6.91 7.46 6.81
C ALA A 445 8.21 7.84 7.56
N SER A 446 8.38 7.39 8.81
CA SER A 446 9.62 7.56 9.57
C SER A 446 10.78 6.78 8.94
N GLU A 447 10.53 5.56 8.46
CA GLU A 447 11.52 4.70 7.79
C GLU A 447 11.87 5.23 6.40
N ILE A 448 10.88 5.78 5.69
CA ILE A 448 11.10 6.50 4.43
C ILE A 448 12.06 7.68 4.66
N LEU A 449 11.79 8.51 5.67
CA LEU A 449 12.67 9.63 6.00
C LEU A 449 14.07 9.17 6.40
N ALA A 450 14.17 8.16 7.28
CA ALA A 450 15.45 7.62 7.72
C ALA A 450 16.26 7.02 6.55
N GLY A 451 15.61 6.24 5.68
CA GLY A 451 16.21 5.63 4.50
C GLY A 451 16.67 6.68 3.48
N ALA A 452 15.84 7.69 3.22
CA ALA A 452 16.20 8.81 2.35
C ALA A 452 17.44 9.55 2.86
N LEU A 453 17.49 9.88 4.15
CA LEU A 453 18.62 10.60 4.73
C LEU A 453 19.91 9.75 4.78
N LYS A 454 19.78 8.44 5.03
CA LYS A 454 20.91 7.50 5.05
C LYS A 454 21.51 7.32 3.65
N ASP A 455 20.68 6.98 2.67
CA ASP A 455 21.16 6.56 1.34
C ASP A 455 21.68 7.75 0.51
N ASN A 456 21.14 8.95 0.74
CA ASN A 456 21.71 10.18 0.21
C ASN A 456 22.95 10.67 0.99
N LYS A 457 23.45 9.90 1.95
CA LYS A 457 24.61 10.25 2.81
C LYS A 457 24.43 11.56 3.56
N ARG A 458 23.18 11.96 3.81
CA ARG A 458 22.84 13.21 4.49
C ARG A 458 22.95 13.06 6.01
N ALA A 459 22.66 11.88 6.54
CA ALA A 459 22.74 11.62 7.98
C ALA A 459 23.26 10.22 8.30
N VAL A 460 23.83 10.08 9.49
CA VAL A 460 24.13 8.78 10.10
C VAL A 460 22.95 8.37 10.97
N LEU A 461 22.47 7.14 10.80
CA LEU A 461 21.46 6.55 11.67
C LEU A 461 22.11 5.92 12.91
N PHE A 462 21.54 6.17 14.09
CA PHE A 462 21.93 5.55 15.35
C PHE A 462 20.73 4.90 16.03
N GLY A 463 20.95 3.75 16.67
CA GLY A 463 19.92 3.05 17.45
C GLY A 463 19.86 1.56 17.11
N GLU A 464 18.64 1.05 16.96
CA GLU A 464 18.34 -0.35 16.63
C GLU A 464 17.58 -0.43 15.30
N PRO A 465 17.44 -1.62 14.68
CA PRO A 465 16.62 -1.80 13.49
C PRO A 465 15.21 -1.22 13.64
N THR A 466 14.68 -0.66 12.55
CA THR A 466 13.33 -0.09 12.49
C THR A 466 12.27 -1.18 12.45
N PHE A 467 10.99 -0.80 12.40
CA PHE A 467 9.90 -1.77 12.45
C PHE A 467 9.83 -2.67 11.20
N GLY A 468 10.12 -2.13 10.02
CA GLY A 468 9.98 -2.81 8.74
C GLY A 468 8.58 -2.69 8.13
N LYS A 469 7.89 -1.55 8.27
CA LYS A 469 6.53 -1.30 7.75
C LYS A 469 6.59 -0.63 6.37
N GLY A 470 6.96 -1.42 5.36
CA GLY A 470 7.20 -0.94 3.98
C GLY A 470 6.01 -1.05 3.02
N LYS A 471 4.97 -1.80 3.36
CA LYS A 471 3.80 -2.01 2.48
C LYS A 471 2.83 -0.82 2.46
N ILE A 472 2.27 -0.55 1.27
CA ILE A 472 1.25 0.46 1.02
C ILE A 472 -0.10 -0.23 0.83
N GLN A 473 -1.09 0.14 1.65
CA GLN A 473 -2.48 -0.31 1.48
C GLN A 473 -3.35 0.77 0.84
N SER A 474 -4.29 0.34 0.01
CA SER A 474 -5.40 1.16 -0.49
C SER A 474 -6.72 0.54 -0.09
N VAL A 475 -7.71 1.39 0.20
CA VAL A 475 -9.08 0.96 0.54
C VAL A 475 -9.95 1.15 -0.68
N PHE A 476 -10.58 0.07 -1.15
CA PHE A 476 -11.52 0.06 -2.26
C PHE A 476 -12.90 -0.25 -1.73
N GLU A 477 -13.89 0.57 -2.04
CA GLU A 477 -15.29 0.30 -1.71
C GLU A 477 -15.90 -0.59 -2.78
N LEU A 478 -16.67 -1.59 -2.34
CA LEU A 478 -17.45 -2.48 -3.21
C LEU A 478 -18.87 -1.94 -3.37
N SER A 479 -19.58 -2.51 -4.35
CA SER A 479 -20.92 -2.08 -4.74
C SER A 479 -21.97 -2.12 -3.63
N ASP A 480 -21.79 -2.96 -2.60
CA ASP A 480 -22.69 -3.08 -1.45
C ASP A 480 -22.29 -2.23 -0.24
N GLY A 481 -21.28 -1.35 -0.39
CA GLY A 481 -20.77 -0.49 0.68
C GLY A 481 -19.74 -1.17 1.59
N SER A 482 -19.42 -2.44 1.35
CA SER A 482 -18.28 -3.10 1.98
C SER A 482 -16.95 -2.62 1.39
N GLY A 483 -15.82 -3.02 1.98
CA GLY A 483 -14.50 -2.55 1.60
C GLY A 483 -13.46 -3.65 1.45
N LEU A 484 -12.51 -3.44 0.56
CA LEU A 484 -11.27 -4.20 0.45
C LEU A 484 -10.08 -3.30 0.80
N VAL A 485 -9.35 -3.68 1.83
CA VAL A 485 -8.01 -3.14 2.08
C VAL A 485 -7.04 -4.04 1.33
N VAL A 486 -6.27 -3.47 0.39
CA VAL A 486 -5.38 -4.24 -0.49
C VAL A 486 -3.99 -3.65 -0.41
N THR A 487 -2.97 -4.51 -0.22
CA THR A 487 -1.58 -4.10 -0.39
C THR A 487 -1.29 -3.90 -1.88
N VAL A 488 -1.05 -2.65 -2.29
CA VAL A 488 -0.93 -2.27 -3.70
C VAL A 488 0.49 -2.00 -4.15
N ALA A 489 1.40 -1.72 -3.21
CA ALA A 489 2.78 -1.37 -3.49
C ALA A 489 3.62 -1.51 -2.21
N ARG A 490 4.92 -1.31 -2.35
CA ARG A 490 5.91 -1.25 -1.26
C ARG A 490 6.83 -0.05 -1.46
N TYR A 491 7.44 0.42 -0.38
CA TYR A 491 8.47 1.44 -0.40
C TYR A 491 9.85 0.83 -0.51
N GLU A 492 10.65 1.35 -1.44
CA GLU A 492 12.09 1.06 -1.53
C GLU A 492 12.89 2.34 -1.28
N THR A 493 13.98 2.23 -0.54
CA THR A 493 14.90 3.34 -0.28
C THR A 493 15.65 3.75 -1.56
N PRO A 494 16.34 4.91 -1.60
CA PRO A 494 17.11 5.33 -2.76
C PRO A 494 18.18 4.31 -3.22
N ALA A 495 18.69 3.48 -2.32
CA ALA A 495 19.59 2.36 -2.64
C ALA A 495 18.86 1.06 -3.05
N HIS A 496 17.57 1.11 -3.37
CA HIS A 496 16.71 -0.03 -3.70
C HIS A 496 16.63 -1.11 -2.60
N THR A 497 16.71 -0.69 -1.34
CA THR A 497 16.43 -1.59 -0.22
C THR A 497 14.93 -1.57 0.06
N ASP A 498 14.27 -2.74 0.07
CA ASP A 498 12.88 -2.86 0.49
C ASP A 498 12.77 -2.53 1.98
N ILE A 499 11.83 -1.65 2.34
CA ILE A 499 11.57 -1.28 3.74
C ILE A 499 10.74 -2.38 4.44
N ASP A 500 9.99 -3.19 3.71
CA ASP A 500 9.16 -4.23 4.34
C ASP A 500 10.03 -5.34 4.94
N LYS A 501 9.83 -5.62 6.24
CA LYS A 501 10.51 -6.68 7.00
C LYS A 501 12.05 -6.55 7.10
N VAL A 502 12.55 -5.30 7.18
CA VAL A 502 13.96 -4.99 7.53
C VAL A 502 14.33 -5.46 8.94
#